data_AF-A0A957FEI5-F1
#
_entry.id   AF-A0A957FEI5-F1
#
_cell.length_a   1.000
_cell.length_b   1.000
_cell.length_c   1.000
_cell.angle_alpha   90.00
_cell.angle_beta   90.00
_cell.angle_gamma   90.00
#
_symmetry.space_group_name_H-M   'P 1'
#
loop_
_entity.id
_entity.type
_entity.pdbx_description
1 polymer ?
#
loop_
_entity_poly.entity_id
_entity_poly.type
_entity_poly.pdbx_seq_one_letter_code
_entity_poly.pdbx_strand_id
1 'polypeptide(L)' 'YADAAGSPGDILGQTWVAAGIHHDVQITVAADAVTDTLHVILHHDADSDQNFDYPDGADNPLQRNRHIIQAPFDLLTP' A
#
# COMPACT_ATOMS: atom_id res chain seq x y z
N TYR A 1 0.82 2.81 3.70
CA TYR A 1 0.42 4.22 3.86
C TYR A 1 0.25 4.52 5.34
N ALA A 2 0.66 5.69 5.78
CA ALA A 2 0.30 6.19 7.11
C ALA A 2 -1.22 6.42 7.20
N ASP A 3 -1.77 6.45 8.41
CA ASP A 3 -3.11 6.98 8.64
C ASP A 3 -3.12 8.51 8.65
N ALA A 4 -4.08 9.07 7.95
CA ALA A 4 -4.43 10.48 7.93
C ALA A 4 -5.91 10.63 8.27
N ALA A 5 -6.22 10.61 9.58
CA ALA A 5 -7.56 10.74 10.12
C ALA A 5 -8.55 9.69 9.57
N GLY A 6 -8.14 8.43 9.56
CA GLY A 6 -8.93 7.29 9.07
C GLY A 6 -8.85 7.07 7.56
N SER A 7 -8.03 7.84 6.85
CA SER A 7 -7.80 7.69 5.40
C SER A 7 -6.31 7.43 5.12
N PRO A 8 -5.95 6.82 3.98
CA PRO A 8 -4.55 6.69 3.58
C PRO A 8 -3.89 8.06 3.40
N GLY A 9 -2.75 8.26 4.07
CA GLY A 9 -1.90 9.44 3.98
C GLY A 9 -0.63 9.18 3.15
N ASP A 10 0.54 9.43 3.74
CA ASP A 10 1.82 9.30 3.04
C ASP A 10 2.21 7.84 2.77
N ILE A 11 2.96 7.62 1.68
CA ILE A 11 3.53 6.32 1.33
C ILE A 11 4.76 6.08 2.20
N LEU A 12 4.71 5.03 3.02
CA LEU A 12 5.79 4.70 3.95
C LEU A 12 6.77 3.66 3.39
N GLY A 13 6.35 2.90 2.38
CA GLY A 13 7.09 1.77 1.82
C GLY A 13 6.23 0.96 0.86
N GLN A 14 6.88 0.13 0.06
CA GLN A 14 6.26 -0.71 -0.95
C GLN A 14 7.04 -2.03 -1.11
N THR A 15 6.37 -3.04 -1.66
CA THR A 15 7.02 -4.25 -2.16
C THR A 15 6.24 -4.76 -3.37
N TRP A 16 6.95 -5.31 -4.35
CA TRP A 16 6.32 -5.90 -5.53
C TRP A 16 5.74 -7.28 -5.23
N VAL A 17 4.58 -7.58 -5.81
CA VAL A 17 3.96 -8.91 -5.75
C VAL A 17 3.45 -9.32 -7.14
N ALA A 18 3.69 -10.58 -7.52
CA ALA A 18 3.14 -11.14 -8.75
C ALA A 18 1.61 -11.30 -8.68
N ALA A 19 0.94 -11.52 -9.82
CA ALA A 19 -0.46 -11.95 -9.80
C ALA A 19 -0.60 -13.32 -9.10
N GLY A 20 -1.52 -13.43 -8.15
CA GLY A 20 -1.75 -14.67 -7.40
C GLY A 20 -2.13 -14.44 -5.93
N ILE A 21 -2.02 -15.50 -5.14
CA ILE A 21 -2.26 -15.47 -3.69
C ILE A 21 -0.89 -15.47 -3.00
N HIS A 22 -0.68 -14.50 -2.12
CA HIS A 22 0.52 -14.37 -1.30
C HIS A 22 0.16 -14.40 0.18
N HIS A 23 1.06 -14.95 0.97
CA HIS A 23 0.98 -14.97 2.44
C HIS A 23 2.26 -14.35 2.99
N ASP A 24 2.19 -13.81 4.20
CA ASP A 24 3.36 -13.29 4.93
C ASP A 24 4.20 -12.28 4.14
N VAL A 25 3.53 -11.40 3.37
CA VAL A 25 4.17 -10.36 2.57
C VAL A 25 4.88 -9.36 3.48
N GLN A 26 6.21 -9.26 3.34
CA GLN A 26 7.02 -8.33 4.10
C GLN A 26 7.20 -7.01 3.34
N ILE A 27 6.90 -5.89 4.00
CA ILE A 27 7.09 -4.53 3.48
C ILE A 27 8.01 -3.79 4.44
N THR A 28 9.13 -3.28 3.92
CA THR A 28 9.99 -2.35 4.66
C THR A 28 9.37 -0.96 4.61
N VAL A 29 9.24 -0.31 5.78
CA VAL A 29 8.65 1.03 5.90
C VAL A 29 9.60 2.01 6.59
N ALA A 30 9.45 3.29 6.29
CA ALA A 30 10.13 4.38 6.99
C ALA A 30 9.60 4.51 8.44
N ALA A 31 10.43 4.14 9.42
CA ALA A 31 10.02 3.99 10.82
C ALA A 31 9.61 5.30 11.52
N ASP A 32 10.16 6.43 11.08
CA ASP A 32 9.92 7.76 11.64
C ASP A 32 8.56 8.36 11.27
N ALA A 33 7.90 7.82 10.24
CA ALA A 33 6.59 8.25 9.75
C ALA A 33 5.47 7.23 10.02
N VAL A 34 5.73 6.21 10.84
CA VAL A 34 4.75 5.20 11.23
C VAL A 34 3.70 5.79 12.18
N THR A 35 2.44 5.44 11.93
CA THR A 35 1.28 5.78 12.75
C THR A 35 0.70 4.51 13.39
N ASP A 36 -0.16 4.65 14.41
CA ASP A 36 -0.74 3.50 15.13
C ASP A 36 -1.57 2.60 14.21
N THR A 37 -2.26 3.19 13.22
CA THR A 37 -2.96 2.49 12.15
C THR A 37 -2.21 2.70 10.84
N LEU A 38 -2.04 1.65 10.05
CA LEU A 38 -1.50 1.73 8.70
C LEU A 38 -2.55 1.25 7.69
N HIS A 39 -2.46 1.73 6.46
CA HIS A 39 -3.27 1.26 5.33
C HIS A 39 -2.39 0.54 4.31
N VAL A 40 -2.74 -0.69 3.95
CA VAL A 40 -2.20 -1.37 2.77
C VAL A 40 -3.15 -1.15 1.60
N ILE A 41 -2.59 -0.76 0.45
CA ILE A 41 -3.31 -0.57 -0.81
C ILE A 41 -2.57 -1.33 -1.90
N LEU A 42 -3.30 -2.12 -2.69
CA LEU A 42 -2.73 -2.79 -3.84
C LEU A 42 -2.78 -1.85 -5.05
N HIS A 43 -1.66 -1.68 -5.75
CA HIS A 43 -1.55 -0.89 -6.97
C HIS A 43 -1.33 -1.80 -8.18
N HIS A 44 -1.80 -1.38 -9.35
CA HIS A 44 -1.59 -2.10 -10.60
C HIS A 44 -0.42 -1.49 -11.35
N ASP A 45 0.69 -2.22 -11.42
CA ASP A 45 1.82 -1.95 -12.32
C ASP A 45 1.33 -2.05 -13.78
N ALA A 46 0.96 -0.90 -14.35
CA ALA A 46 0.19 -0.85 -15.59
C ALA A 46 1.07 -0.78 -16.85
N ASP A 47 2.31 -0.32 -16.72
CA ASP A 47 3.32 -0.32 -17.78
C ASP A 47 4.28 -1.52 -17.68
N SER A 48 4.17 -2.32 -16.62
CA SER A 48 4.87 -3.60 -16.42
C SER A 48 6.38 -3.45 -16.28
N ASP A 49 6.86 -2.32 -15.77
CA ASP A 49 8.28 -2.03 -15.59
C ASP A 49 8.81 -2.34 -14.18
N GLN A 50 7.93 -2.72 -13.25
CA GLN A 50 8.19 -3.02 -11.84
C GLN A 50 8.72 -1.85 -11.02
N ASN A 51 8.67 -0.63 -11.54
CA ASN A 51 8.83 0.56 -10.74
C ASN A 51 7.51 0.88 -10.04
N PHE A 52 7.59 1.72 -9.01
CA PHE A 52 6.41 2.19 -8.31
C PHE A 52 6.22 3.67 -8.59
N ASP A 53 5.26 3.98 -9.45
CA ASP A 53 5.12 5.29 -10.08
C ASP A 53 3.96 6.13 -9.55
N TYR A 54 3.22 5.63 -8.55
CA TYR A 54 2.16 6.41 -7.90
C TYR A 54 2.73 7.54 -7.03
N PRO A 55 2.14 8.75 -7.02
CA PRO A 55 0.86 9.13 -7.65
C PRO A 55 0.95 9.69 -9.08
N ASP A 56 2.15 9.88 -9.60
CA ASP A 56 2.38 10.70 -10.80
C ASP A 56 2.38 9.89 -12.11
N GLY A 57 2.39 8.56 -12.04
CA GLY A 57 2.49 7.66 -13.19
C GLY A 57 1.40 6.59 -13.26
N ALA A 58 1.77 5.42 -13.78
CA ALA A 58 0.81 4.43 -14.27
C ALA A 58 0.11 3.62 -13.15
N ASP A 59 0.71 3.59 -11.96
CA ASP A 59 0.40 2.65 -10.88
C ASP A 59 -0.79 3.05 -10.02
N ASN A 60 -1.96 3.11 -10.63
CA ASN A 60 -3.16 3.50 -9.91
C ASN A 60 -3.61 2.39 -8.94
N PRO A 61 -4.29 2.74 -7.83
CA PRO A 61 -4.85 1.76 -6.90
C PRO A 61 -5.78 0.78 -7.62
N LEU A 62 -5.60 -0.52 -7.36
CA LEU A 62 -6.50 -1.54 -7.86
C LEU A 62 -7.89 -1.37 -7.25
N GLN A 63 -8.90 -1.54 -8.10
CA GLN A 63 -10.30 -1.40 -7.71
C GLN A 63 -11.10 -2.66 -7.98
N ARG A 64 -12.00 -2.99 -7.07
CA ARG A 64 -13.05 -3.99 -7.26
C ARG A 64 -14.40 -3.33 -7.02
N ASN A 65 -15.32 -3.42 -7.99
CA ASN A 65 -16.62 -2.77 -7.91
C ASN A 65 -16.54 -1.27 -7.60
N ARG A 66 -15.57 -0.57 -8.21
CA ARG A 66 -15.27 0.87 -7.99
C ARG A 66 -14.83 1.23 -6.56
N HIS A 67 -14.43 0.25 -5.76
CA HIS A 67 -13.83 0.48 -4.45
C HIS A 67 -12.38 0.07 -4.51
N ILE A 68 -11.49 0.90 -3.95
CA ILE A 68 -10.07 0.59 -3.82
C ILE A 68 -9.92 -0.68 -2.97
N ILE A 69 -9.05 -1.58 -3.42
CA ILE A 69 -8.63 -2.73 -2.64
C ILE A 69 -7.62 -2.23 -1.61
N GLN A 70 -8.12 -2.00 -0.40
CA GLN A 70 -7.33 -1.55 0.73
C GLN A 70 -7.74 -2.26 2.02
N ALA A 71 -6.81 -2.31 2.98
CA ALA A 71 -7.06 -2.81 4.32
C ALA A 71 -6.33 -1.93 5.35
N PRO A 72 -7.06 -1.30 6.28
CA PRO A 72 -6.45 -0.72 7.47
C PRO A 72 -6.10 -1.83 8.47
N PHE A 73 -5.03 -1.64 9.23
CA PHE A 73 -4.65 -2.51 10.34
C PHE A 73 -3.91 -1.71 11.40
N ASP A 74 -4.15 -2.07 12.66
CA ASP A 74 -3.46 -1.47 13.78
C ASP A 74 -2.14 -2.19 14.03
N LEU A 75 -1.12 -1.41 14.37
CA LEU A 75 0.12 -1.95 14.88
C LEU A 75 -0.10 -2.39 16.31
N LEU A 76 0.38 -3.60 16.61
CA LEU A 76 0.49 -4.02 17.99
C LEU A 76 1.63 -3.22 18.62
N THR A 77 1.29 -2.21 19.40
CA THR A 77 2.27 -1.58 20.30
C THR A 77 2.80 -2.67 21.25
N PRO A 78 4.13 -2.74 21.48
CA PRO A 78 4.72 -3.68 22.42
C PRO A 78 4.14 -3.60 23.83
#